data_AF-A0A7W1QPW2-F1
#
_entry.id   AF-A0A7W1QPW2-F1
#
_cell.length_a   1.000
_cell.length_b   1.000
_cell.length_c   1.000
_cell.angle_alpha   90.00
_cell.angle_beta   90.00
_cell.angle_gamma   90.00
#
_symmetry.space_group_name_H-M   'P 1'
#
loop_
_entity.id
_entity.type
_entity.pdbx_description
1 polymer ?
#
loop_
_entity_poly.entity_id
_entity_poly.type
_entity_poly.pdbx_seq_one_letter_code
_entity_poly.pdbx_strand_id
1 'polypeptide(L)'
;MTDWLHEDEDCWVAECVVCRTPMVVWRTHGLPEPEHEARLLAHLERVAADRYGDEGYYVDPERRRIPDHWHAHARPAGGFFDPASELYDKY
;
A
#
# COMPACT_ATOMS: atom_id res chain seq x y z
N MET A 1 -1.27 -9.16 14.64
CA MET A 1 -1.89 -9.85 13.48
C MET A 1 -2.02 -8.80 12.40
N THR A 2 -1.63 -9.08 11.16
CA THR A 2 -1.80 -8.11 10.07
C THR A 2 -3.21 -8.26 9.52
N ASP A 3 -3.94 -7.15 9.43
CA ASP A 3 -5.28 -7.15 8.84
C ASP A 3 -5.16 -7.26 7.32
N TRP A 4 -5.73 -8.34 6.76
CA TRP A 4 -5.83 -8.58 5.32
C TRP A 4 -7.06 -7.86 4.80
N LEU A 5 -6.85 -6.84 3.95
CA LEU A 5 -7.89 -5.94 3.44
C LEU A 5 -8.38 -6.38 2.06
N HIS A 6 -7.54 -7.09 1.31
CA HIS A 6 -7.85 -7.71 0.02
C HIS A 6 -6.89 -8.87 -0.23
N GLU A 7 -7.35 -9.93 -0.88
CA GLU A 7 -6.53 -11.06 -1.30
C GLU A 7 -7.14 -11.73 -2.53
N ASP A 8 -6.33 -11.95 -3.57
CA ASP A 8 -6.69 -12.73 -4.76
C ASP A 8 -5.49 -13.54 -5.27
N GLU A 9 -5.56 -14.04 -6.51
CA GLU A 9 -4.52 -14.85 -7.14
C GLU A 9 -3.25 -14.06 -7.49
N ASP A 10 -3.35 -12.74 -7.68
CA ASP A 10 -2.23 -11.88 -8.09
C ASP A 10 -1.56 -11.22 -6.89
N CYS A 11 -2.35 -10.78 -5.91
CA CYS A 11 -1.87 -9.88 -4.86
C CYS A 11 -2.61 -10.02 -3.54
N TRP A 12 -2.09 -9.26 -2.57
CA TRP A 12 -2.81 -8.95 -1.36
C TRP A 12 -2.60 -7.49 -0.98
N VAL A 13 -3.62 -6.90 -0.35
CA VAL A 13 -3.53 -5.59 0.31
C VAL A 13 -3.65 -5.82 1.81
N ALA A 14 -2.67 -5.37 2.56
CA ALA A 14 -2.65 -5.51 4.01
C ALA A 14 -2.02 -4.29 4.67
N GLU A 15 -2.17 -4.18 5.99
CA GLU A 15 -1.52 -3.11 6.74
C GLU A 15 0.00 -3.33 6.83
N CYS A 16 0.79 -2.33 6.44
CA CYS A 16 2.24 -2.40 6.68
C CYS A 16 2.55 -2.30 8.17
N VAL A 17 3.29 -3.27 8.70
CA VAL A 17 3.66 -3.31 10.13
C VAL A 17 4.52 -2.14 10.61
N VAL A 18 5.17 -1.40 9.70
CA VAL A 18 6.03 -0.26 10.05
C VAL A 18 5.27 1.06 9.95
N CYS A 19 4.63 1.31 8.80
CA CYS A 19 3.98 2.61 8.56
C CYS A 19 2.49 2.63 8.91
N ARG A 20 1.89 1.46 9.17
CA ARG A 20 0.46 1.26 9.45
C ARG A 20 -0.46 1.64 8.29
N THR A 21 0.08 1.93 7.11
CA THR A 21 -0.70 2.28 5.92
C THR A 21 -1.07 1.02 5.11
N PRO A 22 -2.13 1.05 4.29
CA PRO A 22 -2.39 0.01 3.30
C PRO A 22 -1.20 -0.16 2.37
N MET A 23 -0.83 -1.41 2.12
CA MET A 23 0.26 -1.81 1.24
C MET A 23 -0.23 -2.95 0.35
N VAL A 24 -0.13 -2.77 -0.97
CA VAL A 24 -0.32 -3.86 -1.92
C VAL A 24 1.00 -4.54 -2.18
N VAL A 25 0.98 -5.87 -2.22
CA VAL A 25 2.14 -6.69 -2.53
C VAL A 25 1.75 -7.68 -3.62
N TRP A 26 2.55 -7.69 -4.68
CA TRP A 26 2.41 -8.69 -5.74
C TRP A 26 2.90 -10.03 -5.23
N ARG A 27 2.21 -11.13 -5.56
CA ARG A 27 2.63 -12.47 -5.13
C ARG A 27 3.86 -12.99 -5.87
N THR A 28 4.08 -12.53 -7.10
CA THR A 28 5.20 -12.97 -7.93
C THR A 28 6.44 -12.15 -7.64
N HIS A 29 7.59 -12.82 -7.57
CA HIS A 29 8.89 -12.13 -7.43
C HIS A 29 9.26 -11.36 -8.70
N GLY A 30 9.83 -10.16 -8.51
CA GLY A 30 10.26 -9.27 -9.59
C GLY A 30 9.40 -8.02 -9.71
N LEU A 31 9.36 -7.47 -10.93
CA LEU A 31 8.60 -6.26 -11.27
C LEU A 31 7.51 -6.61 -12.30
N PRO A 32 6.25 -6.20 -12.08
CA PRO A 32 5.15 -6.46 -12.99
C PRO A 32 5.29 -5.63 -14.27
N GLU A 33 4.67 -6.11 -15.34
CA GLU A 33 4.42 -5.30 -16.52
C GLU A 33 3.41 -4.18 -16.22
N PRO A 34 3.39 -3.06 -16.97
CA PRO A 34 2.56 -1.90 -16.65
C PRO A 34 1.05 -2.19 -16.48
N GLU A 35 0.52 -3.13 -17.27
CA GLU A 35 -0.89 -3.51 -17.17
C GLU A 35 -1.21 -4.26 -15.87
N HIS A 36 -0.29 -5.14 -15.44
CA HIS A 36 -0.39 -5.80 -14.15
C HIS A 36 -0.24 -4.77 -13.02
N GLU A 37 0.74 -3.88 -13.12
CA GLU A 37 0.95 -2.81 -12.13
C GLU A 37 -0.33 -1.98 -11.92
N ALA A 38 -1.00 -1.59 -13.00
CA ALA A 38 -2.26 -0.84 -12.93
C ALA A 38 -3.36 -1.62 -12.18
N ARG A 39 -3.48 -2.94 -12.36
CA ARG A 39 -4.44 -3.76 -11.61
C ARG A 39 -4.12 -3.81 -10.12
N LEU A 40 -2.84 -4.01 -9.77
CA LEU A 40 -2.38 -4.03 -8.38
C LEU A 40 -2.67 -2.70 -7.68
N LEU A 41 -2.40 -1.59 -8.38
CA LEU A 41 -2.70 -0.25 -7.87
C LEU A 41 -4.21 -0.02 -7.70
N ALA A 42 -5.05 -0.50 -8.61
CA ALA A 42 -6.51 -0.37 -8.46
C ALA A 42 -7.04 -1.05 -7.18
N HIS A 43 -6.47 -2.20 -6.79
CA HIS A 43 -6.83 -2.84 -5.51
C HIS A 43 -6.39 -2.01 -4.31
N LEU A 44 -5.19 -1.42 -4.37
CA LEU A 44 -4.69 -0.53 -3.33
C LEU A 44 -5.55 0.73 -3.19
N GLU A 45 -5.83 1.39 -4.31
CA GLU A 45 -6.61 2.64 -4.38
C GLU A 45 -8.02 2.46 -3.83
N ARG A 46 -8.68 1.34 -4.13
CA ARG A 46 -9.99 1.01 -3.54
C ARG A 46 -9.94 0.97 -2.02
N VAL A 47 -8.97 0.25 -1.45
CA VAL A 47 -8.79 0.13 0.01
C VAL A 47 -8.39 1.48 0.62
N ALA A 48 -7.58 2.26 -0.09
CA ALA A 48 -7.14 3.57 0.36
C ALA A 48 -8.26 4.60 0.36
N ALA A 49 -9.12 4.61 -0.67
CA ALA A 49 -10.29 5.46 -0.76
C ALA A 49 -11.30 5.14 0.36
N ASP A 50 -11.53 3.86 0.64
CA ASP A 50 -12.39 3.43 1.77
C ASP A 50 -11.84 3.93 3.12
N ARG A 51 -10.51 4.01 3.28
CA ARG A 51 -9.85 4.40 4.53
C ARG A 51 -9.68 5.91 4.70
N TYR A 52 -9.27 6.60 3.65
CA TYR A 52 -8.83 8.00 3.70
C TYR A 52 -9.73 8.96 2.91
N GLY A 53 -10.64 8.45 2.08
CA GLY A 53 -11.38 9.20 1.07
C GLY A 53 -10.60 9.33 -0.26
N ASP A 54 -11.31 9.61 -1.36
CA ASP A 54 -10.76 9.60 -2.72
C ASP A 54 -9.53 10.51 -2.92
N GLU A 55 -9.48 11.64 -2.23
CA GLU A 55 -8.37 12.60 -2.27
C GLU A 55 -7.51 12.59 -0.99
N GLY A 56 -7.80 11.66 -0.07
CA GLY A 56 -7.16 11.59 1.24
C GLY A 56 -5.83 10.86 1.26
N TYR A 57 -5.31 10.43 0.11
CA TYR A 57 -4.09 9.64 0.02
C TYR A 57 -3.28 9.90 -1.26
N TYR A 58 -2.06 9.37 -1.27
CA TYR A 58 -1.24 9.23 -2.47
C TYR A 58 -0.59 7.86 -2.50
N VAL A 59 -0.30 7.36 -3.70
CA VAL A 59 0.45 6.10 -3.88
C VAL A 59 1.95 6.40 -3.82
N ASP A 60 2.65 5.71 -2.93
CA ASP A 60 4.10 5.66 -2.85
C ASP A 60 4.62 4.31 -3.38
N PRO A 61 5.22 4.29 -4.60
CA PRO A 61 5.80 3.09 -5.19
C PRO A 61 7.24 2.82 -4.73
N GLU A 62 7.83 3.65 -3.84
CA GLU A 62 9.23 3.52 -3.45
C GLU A 62 9.47 2.31 -2.52
N ARG A 63 10.06 1.27 -3.10
CA ARG A 63 10.43 0.01 -2.44
C ARG A 63 11.77 0.14 -1.72
N ARG A 64 11.72 0.52 -0.44
CA ARG A 64 12.92 0.88 0.34
C ARG A 64 13.74 -0.31 0.83
N ARG A 65 13.08 -1.31 1.46
CA ARG A 65 13.79 -2.45 2.10
C ARG A 65 13.90 -3.69 1.22
N ILE A 66 12.94 -3.90 0.33
CA ILE A 66 12.86 -5.08 -0.54
C ILE A 66 12.70 -4.59 -1.99
N PRO A 67 13.77 -4.03 -2.60
CA PRO A 67 13.67 -3.34 -3.87
C PRO A 67 13.38 -4.26 -5.07
N ASP A 68 13.68 -5.55 -4.94
CA ASP A 68 13.50 -6.61 -5.93
C ASP A 68 12.12 -7.29 -5.89
N HIS A 69 11.27 -6.90 -4.94
CA HIS A 69 9.90 -7.39 -4.82
C HIS A 69 8.89 -6.26 -4.95
N TRP A 70 7.99 -6.34 -5.93
CA TRP A 70 7.04 -5.27 -6.17
C TRP A 70 6.00 -5.13 -5.06
N HIS A 71 5.93 -3.94 -4.49
CA HIS A 71 4.92 -3.48 -3.56
C HIS A 71 4.80 -1.96 -3.62
N ALA A 72 3.65 -1.45 -3.19
CA ALA A 72 3.37 -0.02 -3.07
C ALA A 72 2.54 0.27 -1.83
N HIS A 73 2.65 1.50 -1.31
CA HIS A 73 1.90 1.96 -0.15
C HIS A 73 0.90 3.05 -0.55
N ALA A 74 -0.30 3.03 0.02
CA ALA A 74 -1.18 4.19 -0.01
C ALA A 74 -0.98 4.98 1.27
N ARG A 75 -0.40 6.18 1.17
CA ARG A 75 -0.08 7.04 2.32
C ARG A 75 -1.14 8.13 2.46
N PRO A 76 -1.49 8.56 3.68
CA PRO A 76 -2.43 9.66 3.86
C PRO A 76 -1.88 10.96 3.26
N ALA A 77 -2.73 11.80 2.70
CA ALA A 77 -2.33 13.07 2.09
C ALA A 77 -1.59 14.01 3.06
N GLY A 78 -1.85 13.86 4.36
CA GLY A 78 -1.24 14.66 5.43
C GLY A 78 0.12 14.16 5.94
N GLY A 79 0.65 13.03 5.47
CA GLY A 79 1.89 12.51 6.04
C GLY A 79 2.40 11.19 5.46
N PHE A 80 3.41 10.62 6.12
CA PHE A 80 4.04 9.38 5.68
C PHE A 80 3.46 8.13 6.35
N PHE A 81 3.16 8.25 7.65
CA PHE A 81 2.59 7.20 8.48
C PHE A 81 1.07 7.32 8.49
N ASP A 82 0.37 6.23 8.79
CA ASP A 82 -1.07 6.26 8.99
C ASP A 82 -1.45 7.13 10.22
N PRO A 83 -2.60 7.83 10.23
CA PRO A 83 -3.04 8.63 11.39
C PRO A 83 -3.25 7.82 12.68
N ALA A 84 -3.48 6.51 12.58
CA ALA A 84 -3.55 5.60 13.73
C ALA A 84 -2.18 5.07 14.18
N SER A 85 -1.09 5.46 13.52
CA SER A 85 0.28 5.11 13.92
C SER A 85 0.78 6.02 15.04
N GLU A 86 1.46 5.46 16.04
CA GLU A 86 2.20 6.25 17.05
C GLU A 86 3.38 7.07 16.47
N LEU A 87 3.67 6.88 15.19
CA LEU A 87 4.69 7.61 14.44
C LEU A 87 4.12 8.78 13.61
N TYR A 88 2.80 8.96 13.59
CA TYR A 88 2.13 9.95 12.72
C TYR A 88 2.66 11.38 12.91
N ASP A 89 2.68 11.89 14.14
CA ASP A 89 3.13 13.26 14.43
C ASP A 89 4.66 13.37 14.63
N LYS A 90 5.40 12.27 14.42
CA LYS A 90 6.85 12.23 14.68
C LYS A 90 7.68 12.48 13.42
N TYR A 91 7.06 12.46 12.24
CA TYR A 91 7.68 12.56 10.92
C TYR A 91 6.75 13.25 9.93
#